data_AF-A0A2E1Q1S8-F1
#
_entry.id   AF-A0A2E1Q1S8-F1
#
_cell.length_a   1.000
_cell.length_b   1.000
_cell.length_c   1.000
_cell.angle_alpha   90.00
_cell.angle_beta   90.00
_cell.angle_gamma   90.00
#
_symmetry.space_group_name_H-M   'P 1'
#
loop_
_entity.id
_entity.type
_entity.pdbx_description
1 polymer ?
#
loop_
_entity_poly.entity_id
_entity_poly.type
_entity_poly.pdbx_seq_one_letter_code
_entity_poly.pdbx_strand_id
1 'polypeptide(L)'
;MLAKGGTYLLVLVVLGGCATNCKLNGQALGVLRRQNSVLDSLLKSRKSKGLQEIVSQNQILQKNENTLIFGINSVRESNQKLIGGYGGSCHQ
;
A
#
# COMPACT_ATOMS: atom_id res chain seq x y z
N MET A 1 12.58 -24.31 22.85
CA MET A 1 13.78 -23.59 22.39
C MET A 1 13.79 -23.55 20.86
N LEU A 2 14.00 -22.36 20.29
CA LEU A 2 14.43 -22.04 18.92
C LEU A 2 13.74 -22.73 17.73
N ALA A 3 12.71 -22.07 17.19
CA ALA A 3 12.45 -22.05 15.75
C ALA A 3 12.41 -20.59 15.27
N LYS A 4 13.54 -19.88 15.42
CA LYS A 4 13.80 -18.51 14.90
C LYS A 4 14.44 -18.53 13.50
N GLY A 5 14.22 -19.59 12.72
CA GLY A 5 14.93 -19.82 11.43
C GLY A 5 14.12 -19.57 10.16
N GLY A 6 12.79 -19.41 10.24
CA GLY A 6 11.94 -19.39 9.04
C GLY A 6 11.59 -18.02 8.48
N THR A 7 11.57 -16.97 9.31
CA THR A 7 11.03 -15.66 8.94
C THR A 7 12.06 -14.71 8.31
N TYR A 8 13.35 -15.00 8.39
CA TYR A 8 14.40 -14.17 7.76
C TYR A 8 14.71 -14.57 6.31
N LEU A 9 14.31 -15.78 5.87
CA LEU A 9 14.62 -16.26 4.52
C LEU A 9 13.78 -15.54 3.44
N LEU A 10 12.55 -15.14 3.76
CA LEU A 10 11.69 -14.41 2.83
C LEU A 10 12.10 -12.93 2.66
N VAL A 11 12.77 -12.35 3.66
CA VAL A 11 13.27 -10.98 3.60
C VAL A 11 14.66 -10.92 2.93
N LEU A 12 15.48 -11.98 3.03
CA LEU A 12 16.83 -11.99 2.46
C LEU A 12 16.90 -12.30 0.96
N VAL A 13 15.97 -13.06 0.38
CA VAL A 13 16.02 -13.42 -1.06
C VAL A 13 15.75 -12.21 -1.98
N VAL A 14 15.15 -11.14 -1.43
CA VAL A 14 14.92 -9.88 -2.15
C VAL A 14 16.15 -8.96 -2.14
N LEU A 15 17.10 -9.12 -1.21
CA LEU A 15 18.18 -8.15 -1.00
C LEU A 15 19.46 -8.37 -1.85
N GLY A 16 19.65 -9.54 -2.47
CA GLY A 16 20.90 -9.83 -3.21
C GLY A 16 20.75 -10.10 -4.70
N GLY A 17 19.78 -10.92 -5.10
CA GLY A 17 19.70 -11.45 -6.48
C GLY A 17 18.50 -10.97 -7.31
N CYS A 18 17.38 -10.62 -6.68
CA CYS A 18 16.19 -10.15 -7.38
C CYS A 18 16.07 -8.62 -7.45
N ALA A 19 16.72 -7.88 -6.54
CA ALA A 19 16.74 -6.42 -6.56
C ALA A 19 17.46 -5.82 -7.78
N THR A 20 18.36 -6.56 -8.44
CA THR A 20 19.01 -6.16 -9.71
C THR A 20 18.18 -6.51 -10.94
N ASN A 21 17.11 -7.30 -10.79
CA ASN A 21 16.26 -7.69 -11.90
C ASN A 21 15.22 -6.59 -12.17
N CYS A 22 15.57 -5.68 -13.09
CA CYS A 22 14.72 -4.55 -13.45
C CYS A 22 13.35 -4.93 -13.99
N LYS A 23 13.18 -6.14 -14.52
CA LYS A 23 11.87 -6.66 -14.92
C LYS A 23 11.00 -6.98 -13.70
N LEU A 24 11.56 -7.61 -12.67
CA LEU A 24 10.84 -7.89 -11.42
C LEU A 24 10.55 -6.60 -10.63
N ASN A 25 11.52 -5.68 -10.55
CA ASN A 25 11.29 -4.36 -9.94
C ASN A 25 10.23 -3.55 -10.70
N GLY A 26 10.25 -3.56 -12.04
CA GLY A 26 9.23 -2.91 -12.85
C GLY A 26 7.83 -3.50 -12.66
N GLN A 27 7.72 -4.82 -12.53
CA GLN A 27 6.46 -5.49 -12.22
C GLN A 27 5.96 -5.15 -10.81
N ALA A 28 6.84 -5.18 -9.79
CA ALA A 28 6.51 -4.79 -8.43
C ALA A 28 6.06 -3.32 -8.34
N LEU A 29 6.78 -2.42 -9.01
CA LEU A 29 6.42 -1.00 -9.14
C LEU A 29 5.06 -0.82 -9.81
N GLY A 30 4.78 -1.58 -10.87
CA GLY A 30 3.50 -1.57 -11.57
C GLY A 30 2.34 -2.07 -10.69
N VAL A 31 2.56 -3.04 -9.81
CA VAL A 31 1.56 -3.49 -8.82
C VAL A 31 1.31 -2.40 -7.77
N LEU A 32 2.36 -1.81 -7.20
CA LEU A 32 2.24 -0.75 -6.20
C LEU A 32 1.50 0.50 -6.74
N ARG A 33 1.80 0.91 -7.97
CA ARG A 33 1.11 2.03 -8.64
C ARG A 33 -0.37 1.72 -8.89
N ARG A 34 -0.69 0.50 -9.34
CA ARG A 34 -2.08 0.06 -9.53
C ARG A 34 -2.85 0.02 -8.21
N GLN A 35 -2.23 -0.47 -7.14
CA GLN A 35 -2.83 -0.46 -5.81
C GLN A 35 -3.15 0.98 -5.34
N ASN A 36 -2.23 1.93 -5.49
CA ASN A 36 -2.49 3.32 -5.14
C ASN A 36 -3.64 3.94 -5.95
N SER A 37 -3.75 3.62 -7.25
CA SER A 37 -4.87 4.07 -8.08
C SER A 37 -6.23 3.52 -7.62
N VAL A 38 -6.28 2.26 -7.17
CA VAL A 38 -7.49 1.67 -6.57
C VAL A 38 -7.83 2.34 -5.25
N LEU A 39 -6.84 2.58 -4.38
CA LEU A 39 -7.02 3.28 -3.10
C LEU A 39 -7.55 4.71 -3.30
N ASP A 40 -7.02 5.45 -4.29
CA ASP A 40 -7.50 6.80 -4.61
C ASP A 40 -8.94 6.78 -5.15
N SER A 41 -9.31 5.76 -5.93
CA SER A 41 -10.69 5.57 -6.41
C SER A 41 -11.66 5.27 -5.26
N LEU A 42 -11.23 4.46 -4.27
CA LEU A 42 -11.99 4.21 -3.04
C LEU A 42 -12.19 5.48 -2.21
N LEU A 43 -11.16 6.32 -2.08
CA LEU A 43 -11.29 7.61 -1.38
C LEU A 43 -12.26 8.56 -2.09
N LYS A 44 -12.27 8.58 -3.43
CA LYS A 44 -13.19 9.40 -4.21
C LYS A 44 -14.64 8.92 -4.08
N SER A 45 -14.89 7.61 -4.18
CA SER A 45 -16.26 7.06 -4.10
C SER A 45 -16.90 7.29 -2.72
N ARG A 46 -16.09 7.26 -1.66
CA ARG A 46 -16.53 7.52 -0.29
C ARG A 46 -16.93 8.97 -0.02
N LYS A 47 -16.42 9.93 -0.79
CA LYS A 47 -16.85 11.33 -0.78
C LYS A 47 -18.14 11.58 -1.58
N SER A 48 -18.82 10.53 -2.04
CA SER A 48 -20.11 10.70 -2.72
C SER A 48 -21.13 11.32 -1.75
N LYS A 49 -21.93 12.27 -2.25
CA LYS A 49 -22.88 13.04 -1.44
C LYS A 49 -23.83 12.15 -0.64
N GLY A 50 -24.36 11.08 -1.24
CA GLY A 50 -25.30 10.17 -0.59
C GLY A 50 -24.69 9.35 0.55
N LEU A 51 -23.49 8.78 0.37
CA LEU A 51 -22.84 8.00 1.43
C LEU A 51 -22.38 8.91 2.58
N GLN A 52 -21.83 10.08 2.25
CA GLN A 52 -21.29 11.02 3.24
C GLN A 52 -22.39 11.62 4.14
N GLU A 53 -23.60 11.80 3.61
CA GLU A 53 -24.75 12.30 4.36
C GLU A 53 -25.27 11.26 5.38
N ILE A 54 -25.33 9.98 4.99
CA ILE A 54 -25.69 8.88 5.90
C ILE A 54 -24.62 8.69 6.97
N VAL A 55 -23.34 8.72 6.58
CA VAL A 55 -22.22 8.58 7.50
C VAL A 55 -22.16 9.74 8.48
N SER A 56 -22.42 10.98 8.05
CA SER A 56 -22.33 12.16 8.91
C SER A 56 -23.43 12.21 9.98
N GLN A 57 -24.58 11.58 9.75
CA GLN A 57 -25.69 11.53 10.69
C GLN A 57 -25.49 10.49 11.82
N ASN A 58 -24.48 9.60 11.72
CA ASN A 58 -24.26 8.53 12.69
C ASN A 58 -22.80 8.55 13.20
N GLN A 59 -22.61 8.83 14.50
CA GLN A 59 -21.27 8.92 15.11
C GLN A 59 -20.43 7.63 14.99
N ILE A 60 -21.05 6.44 15.04
CA ILE A 60 -20.34 5.17 14.88
C ILE A 60 -19.85 5.02 13.44
N LEU A 61 -20.70 5.35 12.47
CA LEU A 61 -20.32 5.34 11.06
C LEU A 61 -19.23 6.36 10.77
N GLN A 62 -19.29 7.58 11.32
CA GLN A 62 -18.21 8.56 11.19
C GLN A 62 -16.89 8.04 11.74
N LYS A 63 -16.90 7.41 12.93
CA LYS A 63 -15.68 6.85 13.54
C LYS A 63 -15.08 5.73 12.69
N ASN A 64 -15.93 4.85 12.16
CA ASN A 64 -15.49 3.77 11.27
C ASN A 64 -14.99 4.31 9.93
N GLU A 65 -15.63 5.34 9.39
CA GLU A 65 -15.21 6.04 8.17
C GLU A 65 -13.82 6.65 8.34
N ASN A 66 -13.60 7.36 9.44
CA ASN A 66 -12.30 7.96 9.76
C ASN A 66 -11.20 6.91 9.93
N THR A 67 -11.52 5.78 10.59
CA THR A 67 -10.58 4.65 10.76
C THR A 67 -10.19 4.04 9.41
N LEU A 68 -11.17 3.87 8.52
CA LEU A 68 -10.93 3.30 7.20
C LEU A 68 -10.16 4.27 6.29
N ILE A 69 -10.49 5.57 6.31
CA ILE A 69 -9.71 6.60 5.60
C ILE A 69 -8.27 6.62 6.10
N PHE A 70 -8.05 6.53 7.41
CA PHE A 70 -6.72 6.44 7.99
C PHE A 70 -5.96 5.22 7.47
N GLY A 71 -6.56 4.02 7.52
CA GLY A 71 -5.95 2.80 7.01
C GLY A 71 -5.59 2.88 5.52
N ILE A 72 -6.49 3.42 4.68
CA ILE A 72 -6.25 3.62 3.25
C ILE A 72 -5.06 4.55 3.02
N ASN A 73 -5.00 5.68 3.74
CA ASN A 73 -3.90 6.64 3.62
C ASN A 73 -2.57 6.02 4.06
N SER A 74 -2.54 5.25 5.16
CA SER A 74 -1.33 4.57 5.63
C SER A 74 -0.79 3.56 4.61
N VAL A 75 -1.67 2.76 3.99
CA VAL A 75 -1.26 1.81 2.94
C VAL A 75 -0.73 2.58 1.71
N ARG A 76 -1.40 3.66 1.31
CA ARG A 76 -0.97 4.50 0.19
C ARG A 76 0.42 5.11 0.42
N GLU A 77 0.68 5.62 1.62
CA GLU A 77 1.99 6.15 2.00
C GLU A 77 3.07 5.08 2.02
N SER A 78 2.76 3.89 2.54
CA SER A 78 3.68 2.74 2.51
C SER A 78 4.05 2.37 1.07
N ASN A 79 3.05 2.28 0.18
CA ASN A 79 3.26 2.03 -1.24
C ASN A 79 4.08 3.14 -1.91
N GLN A 80 3.86 4.40 -1.55
CA GLN A 80 4.62 5.54 -2.09
C GLN A 80 6.10 5.47 -1.68
N LYS A 81 6.39 5.09 -0.43
CA LYS A 81 7.77 4.87 0.05
C LYS A 81 8.44 3.72 -0.69
N LEU A 82 7.73 2.61 -0.89
CA LEU A 82 8.23 1.47 -1.66
C LEU A 82 8.48 1.86 -3.13
N ILE A 83 7.57 2.58 -3.77
CA ILE A 83 7.74 3.14 -5.12
C ILE A 83 9.01 4.00 -5.21
N GLY A 84 9.27 4.86 -4.21
CA GLY A 84 10.49 5.65 -4.13
C GLY A 84 11.77 4.81 -4.01
N GLY A 85 11.70 3.69 -3.27
CA GLY A 85 12.82 2.74 -3.13
C GLY A 85 13.08 1.89 -4.39
N TYR A 86 12.02 1.42 -5.06
CA TYR A 86 12.12 0.65 -6.31
C TYR A 86 12.45 1.50 -7.54
N GLY A 87 12.12 2.80 -7.53
CA GLY A 87 12.45 3.73 -8.62
C GLY A 87 13.94 4.07 -8.71
N GLY A 88 14.68 3.98 -7.60
CA GLY A 88 16.13 4.27 -7.56
C GLY A 88 17.04 3.09 -7.89
N SER A 89 16.50 1.85 -7.94
CA SER A 89 17.30 0.62 -8.01
C SER A 89 17.57 0.10 -9.44
N CYS A 90 17.10 0.81 -10.47
CA CYS A 90 17.28 0.44 -11.90
C CYS A 90 17.82 1.57 -12.79
N HIS A 91 18.48 2.56 -12.18
CA HIS A 91 19.38 3.48 -12.90
C HIS A 91 20.82 3.15 -12.51
N GLN A 92 21.39 2.16 -13.20
CA GLN A 92 22.83 2.03 -13.49
C GLN A 92 22.96 1.51 -14.91
#